data_AF-A0A2W4MA07-F1
#
_entry.id   AF-A0A2W4MA07-F1
#
_cell.length_a   1.000
_cell.length_b   1.000
_cell.length_c   1.000
_cell.angle_alpha   90.00
_cell.angle_beta   90.00
_cell.angle_gamma   90.00
#
_symmetry.space_group_name_H-M   'P 1'
#
loop_
_entity.id
_entity.type
_entity.pdbx_description
1 polymer ?
#
loop_
_entity_poly.entity_id
_entity_poly.type
_entity_poly.pdbx_seq_one_letter_code
_entity_poly.pdbx_strand_id
1 'polypeptide(L)'
;ASPLPIRVVLLIVLIGARSGRSVLAALTAASARLPQHRELARAARLATVAGLPAAVSAAGRELRPVIAQLARAQRSGAPLADTVRRLIDDDLAEERARRLARARSLPARLMVPVTLLQLPGLVLLLYAPSLLSVFEGLIGGLP
;
A
#
# COMPACT_ATOMS: atom_id res chain seq x y z
N ALA A 1 -13.60 -5.00 11.61
CA ALA A 1 -13.95 -5.43 10.24
C ALA A 1 -12.68 -5.40 9.40
N SER A 2 -12.40 -6.45 8.60
CA SER A 2 -11.26 -6.43 7.67
C SER A 2 -11.42 -5.26 6.67
N PRO A 3 -10.32 -4.62 6.24
CA PRO A 3 -10.38 -3.53 5.27
C PRO A 3 -11.07 -3.98 3.99
N LEU A 4 -11.75 -3.06 3.29
CA LEU A 4 -12.46 -3.39 2.06
C LEU A 4 -11.42 -3.73 0.99
N PRO A 5 -11.52 -4.89 0.29
CA PRO A 5 -10.62 -5.19 -0.80
C PRO A 5 -11.00 -4.36 -2.04
N ILE A 6 -10.65 -3.06 -2.05
CA ILE A 6 -11.00 -2.08 -3.09
C ILE A 6 -10.65 -2.63 -4.48
N ARG A 7 -9.46 -3.22 -4.64
CA ARG A 7 -9.03 -3.83 -5.90
C ARG A 7 -9.99 -4.90 -6.42
N VAL A 8 -10.53 -5.75 -5.54
CA VAL A 8 -11.50 -6.78 -5.92
C VAL A 8 -12.80 -6.14 -6.38
N VAL A 9 -13.27 -5.09 -5.69
CA VAL A 9 -14.44 -4.32 -6.11
C VAL A 9 -14.21 -3.73 -7.50
N LEU A 10 -13.08 -3.05 -7.72
CA LEU A 10 -12.73 -2.46 -9.01
C LEU A 10 -12.65 -3.51 -10.13
N LEU A 11 -12.06 -4.68 -9.87
CA LEU A 11 -12.00 -5.78 -10.84
C LEU A 11 -13.39 -6.30 -11.21
N ILE A 12 -14.28 -6.51 -10.24
CA ILE A 12 -15.66 -6.92 -10.50
C ILE A 12 -16.39 -5.86 -11.33
N VAL A 13 -16.20 -4.58 -11.00
CA VAL A 13 -16.79 -3.46 -11.74
C VAL A 13 -16.24 -3.39 -13.17
N LEU A 14 -14.94 -3.58 -13.36
CA LEU A 14 -14.31 -3.59 -14.69
C LEU A 14 -14.83 -4.74 -15.56
N ILE A 15 -14.92 -5.94 -15.00
CA ILE A 15 -15.48 -7.12 -15.68
C ILE A 15 -16.95 -6.86 -16.06
N GLY A 16 -17.72 -6.25 -15.15
CA GLY A 16 -19.09 -5.81 -15.42
C GLY A 16 -19.15 -4.83 -16.60
N ALA A 17 -18.35 -3.78 -16.56
CA ALA A 17 -18.32 -2.76 -17.60
C ALA A 17 -17.92 -3.34 -18.97
N ARG A 18 -16.91 -4.23 -19.01
CA ARG A 18 -16.48 -4.91 -20.25
C ARG A 18 -17.49 -5.93 -20.79
N SER A 19 -18.33 -6.48 -19.92
CA SER A 19 -19.44 -7.36 -20.31
C SER A 19 -20.70 -6.59 -20.71
N GLY A 20 -20.62 -5.26 -20.88
CA GLY A 20 -21.75 -4.41 -21.26
C GLY A 20 -22.74 -4.13 -20.14
N ARG A 21 -22.43 -4.51 -18.89
CA ARG A 21 -23.28 -4.18 -17.74
C ARG A 21 -23.10 -2.73 -17.32
N SER A 22 -24.17 -2.12 -16.84
CA SER A 22 -24.10 -0.81 -16.20
C SER A 22 -23.23 -0.85 -14.94
N VAL A 23 -22.64 0.28 -14.57
CA VAL A 23 -21.84 0.41 -13.34
C VAL A 23 -22.67 0.09 -12.11
N LEU A 24 -23.96 0.42 -12.11
CA LEU A 24 -24.88 0.09 -11.02
C LEU A 24 -25.00 -1.43 -10.86
N ALA A 25 -25.27 -2.15 -11.95
CA ALA A 25 -25.36 -3.62 -11.92
C ALA A 25 -24.02 -4.25 -11.49
N ALA A 26 -22.90 -3.68 -11.91
CA ALA A 26 -21.57 -4.17 -11.54
C ALA A 26 -21.26 -3.92 -10.04
N LEU A 27 -21.67 -2.77 -9.48
CA LEU A 27 -21.57 -2.49 -8.05
C LEU A 27 -22.47 -3.40 -7.22
N THR A 28 -23.70 -3.66 -7.67
CA THR A 28 -24.59 -4.63 -7.02
C THR A 28 -23.98 -6.02 -7.02
N ALA A 29 -23.42 -6.47 -8.16
CA ALA A 29 -22.71 -7.75 -8.26
C ALA A 29 -21.47 -7.81 -7.35
N ALA A 30 -20.73 -6.71 -7.21
CA ALA A 30 -19.62 -6.62 -6.26
C ALA A 30 -20.10 -6.74 -4.82
N SER A 31 -21.20 -6.09 -4.46
CA SER A 31 -21.79 -6.17 -3.12
C SER A 31 -22.31 -7.57 -2.78
N ALA A 32 -22.87 -8.29 -3.77
CA ALA A 32 -23.35 -9.66 -3.60
C ALA A 32 -22.21 -10.66 -3.38
N ARG A 33 -21.05 -10.44 -4.02
CA ARG A 33 -19.83 -11.26 -3.84
C ARG A 33 -19.08 -10.95 -2.55
N LEU A 34 -19.34 -9.81 -1.93
CA LEU A 34 -18.66 -9.33 -0.72
C LEU A 34 -19.69 -8.99 0.38
N PRO A 35 -20.54 -9.95 0.80
CA PRO A 35 -21.66 -9.69 1.71
C PRO A 35 -21.22 -9.21 3.10
N GLN A 36 -20.00 -9.53 3.52
CA GLN A 36 -19.43 -9.09 4.78
C GLN A 36 -19.20 -7.56 4.85
N HIS A 37 -19.15 -6.87 3.71
CA HIS A 37 -18.93 -5.42 3.64
C HIS A 37 -20.25 -4.65 3.47
N ARG A 38 -20.94 -4.41 4.60
CA ARG A 38 -22.25 -3.73 4.64
C ARG A 38 -22.24 -2.33 4.00
N GLU A 39 -21.12 -1.61 4.09
CA GLU A 39 -20.97 -0.27 3.48
C GLU A 39 -21.03 -0.32 1.95
N LEU A 40 -20.42 -1.34 1.33
CA LEU A 40 -20.51 -1.56 -0.11
C LEU A 40 -21.95 -1.89 -0.52
N ALA A 41 -22.64 -2.74 0.23
CA ALA A 41 -24.05 -3.04 -0.02
C ALA A 41 -24.95 -1.81 0.15
N ARG A 42 -24.70 -0.96 1.16
CA ARG A 42 -25.44 0.30 1.37
C ARG A 42 -25.19 1.28 0.22
N ALA A 43 -23.93 1.47 -0.17
CA ALA A 43 -23.58 2.36 -1.27
C ALA A 43 -24.14 1.87 -2.61
N ALA A 44 -24.06 0.56 -2.90
CA ALA A 44 -24.64 -0.02 -4.11
C ALA A 44 -26.17 0.16 -4.16
N ARG A 45 -26.87 -0.09 -3.04
CA ARG A 45 -28.33 0.14 -2.96
C ARG A 45 -28.70 1.61 -3.19
N LEU A 46 -27.99 2.54 -2.53
CA LEU A 46 -28.23 3.97 -2.73
C LEU A 46 -27.89 4.42 -4.15
N ALA A 47 -26.85 3.85 -4.76
CA ALA A 47 -26.50 4.12 -6.15
C ALA A 47 -27.63 3.71 -7.10
N THR A 48 -28.30 2.59 -6.83
CA THR A 48 -29.44 2.13 -7.63
C THR A 48 -30.68 3.02 -7.45
N VAL A 49 -30.96 3.47 -6.23
CA VAL A 49 -32.18 4.24 -5.92
C VAL A 49 -32.05 5.73 -6.28
N ALA A 50 -30.90 6.34 -5.97
CA ALA A 50 -30.69 7.78 -6.05
C ALA A 50 -29.47 8.19 -6.91
N GLY A 51 -28.83 7.22 -7.58
CA GLY A 51 -27.67 7.46 -8.44
C GLY A 51 -26.32 7.48 -7.71
N LEU A 52 -25.24 7.41 -8.49
CA LEU A 52 -23.87 7.42 -7.97
C LEU A 52 -23.52 8.65 -7.10
N PRO A 53 -23.98 9.88 -7.41
CA PRO A 53 -23.68 11.04 -6.56
C PRO A 53 -24.21 10.89 -5.13
N ALA A 54 -25.43 10.35 -4.96
CA ALA A 54 -26.01 10.10 -3.64
C ALA A 54 -25.28 8.98 -2.89
N ALA A 55 -24.74 7.99 -3.60
CA ALA A 55 -24.00 6.90 -2.98
C ALA A 55 -22.65 7.34 -2.37
N VAL A 56 -22.09 8.48 -2.78
CA VAL A 56 -20.81 9.00 -2.24
C VAL A 56 -20.91 9.28 -0.74
N SER A 57 -22.04 9.81 -0.26
CA SER A 57 -22.23 10.14 1.16
C SER A 57 -22.40 8.90 2.05
N ALA A 58 -22.86 7.80 1.48
CA ALA A 58 -23.05 6.53 2.18
C ALA A 58 -21.89 5.55 2.02
N ALA A 59 -20.91 5.87 1.17
CA ALA A 59 -19.71 5.08 1.03
C ALA A 59 -18.77 5.30 2.22
N GLY A 60 -18.17 4.22 2.72
CA GLY A 60 -17.09 4.31 3.69
C GLY A 60 -15.88 5.08 3.15
N ARG A 61 -14.96 5.44 4.06
CA ARG A 61 -13.76 6.25 3.74
C ARG A 61 -12.97 5.72 2.55
N GLU A 62 -12.82 4.40 2.47
CA GLU A 62 -12.10 3.67 1.42
C GLU A 62 -12.83 3.67 0.07
N LEU A 63 -14.16 3.52 0.08
CA LEU A 63 -14.97 3.38 -1.14
C LEU A 63 -15.41 4.73 -1.73
N ARG A 64 -15.48 5.77 -0.90
CA ARG A 64 -15.89 7.12 -1.28
C ARG A 64 -15.15 7.71 -2.48
N PRO A 65 -13.79 7.70 -2.55
CA PRO A 65 -13.08 8.24 -3.72
C PRO A 65 -13.43 7.48 -5.02
N VAL A 66 -13.59 6.16 -4.93
CA VAL A 66 -13.96 5.31 -6.06
C VAL A 66 -15.35 5.69 -6.59
N ILE A 67 -16.36 5.74 -5.72
CA ILE A 67 -17.73 6.10 -6.14
C ILE A 67 -17.77 7.54 -6.67
N ALA A 68 -17.05 8.48 -6.04
CA ALA A 68 -16.98 9.86 -6.52
C ALA A 68 -16.38 9.97 -7.92
N GLN A 69 -15.35 9.18 -8.23
CA GLN A 69 -14.73 9.14 -9.54
C GLN A 69 -15.65 8.49 -10.59
N LEU A 70 -16.36 7.42 -10.24
CA LEU A 70 -17.39 6.83 -11.10
C LEU A 70 -18.55 7.79 -11.36
N ALA A 71 -19.01 8.52 -10.35
CA ALA A 71 -20.05 9.55 -10.48
C ALA A 71 -19.62 10.71 -11.38
N ARG A 72 -18.33 11.09 -11.34
CA ARG A 72 -17.76 12.09 -12.26
C ARG A 72 -17.72 11.56 -13.69
N ALA A 73 -17.20 10.35 -13.90
CA ALA A 73 -17.12 9.74 -15.22
C ALA A 73 -18.51 9.53 -15.86
N GLN A 74 -19.50 9.12 -15.06
CA GLN A 74 -20.89 8.99 -15.52
C GLN A 74 -21.45 10.34 -15.97
N ARG A 75 -21.21 11.43 -15.21
CA ARG A 75 -21.69 12.78 -15.55
C ARG A 75 -20.98 13.37 -16.78
N SER A 76 -19.69 13.09 -16.94
CA SER A 76 -18.91 13.62 -18.06
C SER A 76 -19.02 12.77 -19.33
N GLY A 77 -19.73 11.63 -19.28
CA GLY A 77 -19.77 10.67 -20.39
C GLY A 77 -18.43 9.98 -20.67
N ALA A 78 -17.48 10.04 -19.74
CA ALA A 78 -16.18 9.40 -19.92
C ALA A 78 -16.31 7.87 -19.92
N PRO A 79 -15.50 7.13 -20.69
CA PRO A 79 -15.53 5.68 -20.69
C PRO A 79 -15.31 5.10 -19.29
N LEU A 80 -16.34 4.44 -18.76
CA LEU A 80 -16.34 3.91 -17.39
C LEU A 80 -15.31 2.78 -17.23
N ALA A 81 -15.13 1.95 -18.25
CA ALA A 81 -14.11 0.90 -18.23
C ALA A 81 -12.69 1.48 -18.10
N ASP A 82 -12.39 2.58 -18.81
CA ASP A 82 -11.09 3.23 -18.73
C ASP A 82 -10.90 3.93 -17.38
N THR A 83 -11.97 4.52 -16.84
CA THR A 83 -11.97 5.12 -15.50
C THR A 83 -11.65 4.09 -14.43
N VAL A 84 -12.30 2.92 -14.47
CA VAL A 84 -12.04 1.83 -13.52
C VAL A 84 -10.65 1.24 -13.72
N ARG A 85 -10.18 1.11 -14.97
CA ARG A 85 -8.82 0.65 -15.25
C ARG A 85 -7.77 1.58 -14.65
N ARG A 86 -7.92 2.91 -14.83
CA ARG A 86 -7.04 3.90 -14.20
C ARG A 86 -7.03 3.78 -12.68
N LEU A 87 -8.19 3.63 -12.05
CA LEU A 87 -8.28 3.40 -10.60
C LEU A 87 -7.51 2.15 -10.13
N ILE A 88 -7.51 1.08 -10.93
CA ILE A 88 -6.73 -0.13 -10.63
C ILE A 88 -5.23 0.14 -10.80
N ASP A 89 -4.84 0.83 -11.87
CA ASP A 89 -3.45 1.18 -12.15
C ASP A 89 -2.88 2.10 -11.05
N ASP A 90 -3.68 3.05 -10.57
CA ASP A 90 -3.33 3.96 -9.45
C ASP A 90 -3.12 3.16 -8.14
N ASP A 91 -4.04 2.25 -7.79
CA ASP A 91 -3.92 1.40 -6.61
C ASP A 91 -2.68 0.48 -6.67
N LEU A 92 -2.34 -0.03 -7.86
CA LEU A 92 -1.12 -0.80 -8.08
C LEU A 92 0.14 0.06 -7.97
N ALA A 93 0.10 1.28 -8.51
CA ALA A 93 1.22 2.23 -8.43
C ALA A 93 1.51 2.63 -6.98
N GLU A 94 0.48 2.94 -6.19
CA GLU A 94 0.62 3.21 -4.76
C GLU A 94 1.21 2.03 -4.00
N GLU A 95 0.74 0.81 -4.28
CA GLU A 95 1.26 -0.38 -3.64
C GLU A 95 2.74 -0.62 -3.98
N ARG A 96 3.12 -0.41 -5.23
CA ARG A 96 4.54 -0.46 -5.65
C ARG A 96 5.35 0.61 -4.93
N ALA A 97 4.85 1.84 -4.82
CA ALA A 97 5.52 2.92 -4.11
C ALA A 97 5.72 2.59 -2.62
N ARG A 98 4.70 2.03 -1.95
CA ARG A 98 4.81 1.55 -0.56
C ARG A 98 5.88 0.48 -0.39
N ARG A 99 5.96 -0.48 -1.32
CA ARG A 99 6.98 -1.55 -1.31
C ARG A 99 8.38 -1.00 -1.55
N LEU A 100 8.54 -0.09 -2.51
CA LEU A 100 9.82 0.57 -2.78
C LEU A 100 10.28 1.43 -1.59
N ALA A 101 9.37 2.16 -0.95
CA ALA A 101 9.69 2.94 0.25
C ALA A 101 10.20 2.03 1.39
N ARG A 102 9.56 0.88 1.61
CA ARG A 102 10.04 -0.13 2.58
C ARG A 102 11.42 -0.66 2.20
N ALA A 103 11.62 -1.04 0.94
CA ALA A 103 12.90 -1.54 0.45
C ALA A 103 14.04 -0.51 0.60
N ARG A 104 13.79 0.77 0.33
CA ARG A 104 14.78 1.86 0.45
C ARG A 104 15.24 2.13 1.88
N SER A 105 14.48 1.68 2.89
CA SER A 105 14.89 1.79 4.30
C SER A 105 15.87 0.69 4.75
N LEU A 106 16.05 -0.38 3.96
CA LEU A 106 16.93 -1.49 4.30
C LEU A 106 18.42 -1.11 4.27
N PRO A 107 18.95 -0.43 3.24
CA PRO A 107 20.36 -0.07 3.19
C PRO A 107 20.78 0.84 4.34
N ALA A 108 19.96 1.83 4.69
CA ALA A 108 20.24 2.74 5.81
C ALA A 108 20.29 2.00 7.16
N ARG A 109 19.43 0.99 7.36
CA ARG A 109 19.45 0.16 8.58
C ARG A 109 20.65 -0.80 8.65
N LEU A 110 21.21 -1.18 7.51
CA LEU A 110 22.34 -2.11 7.45
C LEU A 110 23.70 -1.39 7.44
N MET A 111 23.82 -0.22 6.82
CA MET A 111 25.08 0.55 6.79
C MET A 111 25.50 1.02 8.18
N VAL A 112 24.57 1.54 8.99
CA VAL A 112 24.87 2.07 10.33
C VAL A 112 25.59 1.06 11.24
N PRO A 113 25.06 -0.16 11.48
CA PRO A 113 25.75 -1.14 12.32
C PRO A 113 27.07 -1.62 11.73
N VAL A 114 27.19 -1.76 10.40
CA VAL A 114 28.45 -2.17 9.75
C VAL A 114 29.54 -1.12 9.97
N THR A 115 29.22 0.17 9.78
CA THR A 115 30.19 1.25 10.04
C THR A 115 30.56 1.39 11.51
N LEU A 116 29.59 1.18 12.42
CA LEU A 116 29.85 1.15 13.86
C LEU A 116 30.75 -0.02 14.29
N LEU A 117 30.73 -1.14 13.55
CA LEU A 117 31.59 -2.29 13.82
C LEU A 117 32.99 -2.14 13.21
N GLN A 118 33.15 -1.36 12.14
CA GLN A 118 34.45 -1.08 11.52
C GLN A 118 35.33 -0.14 12.37
N LEU A 119 34.74 0.83 13.06
CA LEU A 119 35.45 1.76 13.94
C LEU A 119 36.28 1.07 15.05
N PRO A 120 35.70 0.19 15.89
CA PRO A 120 36.47 -0.49 16.93
C PRO A 120 37.54 -1.42 16.35
N GLY A 121 37.29 -2.07 15.21
CA GLY A 121 38.29 -2.87 14.52
C GLY A 121 39.49 -2.04 14.06
N LEU A 122 39.25 -0.82 13.55
CA LEU A 122 40.31 0.08 13.11
C LEU A 122 41.10 0.68 14.27
N VAL A 123 40.42 1.06 15.36
CA VAL A 123 41.07 1.47 16.61
C VAL A 123 41.93 0.33 17.16
N LEU A 124 41.40 -0.89 17.21
CA LEU A 124 42.14 -2.04 17.70
C LEU A 124 43.38 -2.32 16.83
N LEU A 125 43.26 -2.24 15.50
CA LEU A 125 44.39 -2.42 14.58
C LEU A 125 45.46 -1.33 14.75
N LEU A 126 45.05 -0.08 14.97
CA LEU A 126 45.96 1.06 15.14
C LEU A 126 46.74 0.98 16.46
N TYR A 127 46.07 0.59 17.56
CA TYR A 127 46.67 0.53 18.89
C TYR A 127 47.20 -0.86 19.27
N ALA A 128 46.98 -1.88 18.45
CA ALA A 128 47.44 -3.26 18.69
C ALA A 128 48.92 -3.36 19.11
N PRO A 129 49.90 -2.78 18.38
CA PRO A 129 51.30 -2.90 18.77
C PRO A 129 51.61 -2.20 20.10
N SER A 130 51.01 -1.04 20.36
CA SER A 130 51.17 -0.31 21.61
C SER A 130 50.59 -1.08 22.81
N LEU A 131 49.43 -1.72 22.63
CA LEU A 131 48.84 -2.57 23.66
C LEU A 131 49.69 -3.83 23.91
N LEU A 132 50.27 -4.43 22.85
CA LEU A 132 51.16 -5.58 22.99
C LEU A 132 52.39 -5.24 23.83
N SER A 133 53.05 -4.10 23.57
CA SER A 133 54.23 -3.67 24.33
C SER A 133 53.92 -3.40 25.81
N VAL A 134 52.74 -2.86 26.11
CA VAL A 134 52.30 -2.65 27.51
C VAL A 134 52.02 -3.98 28.21
N PHE A 135 51.38 -4.93 27.51
CA PHE A 135 51.13 -6.27 28.04
C PHE A 135 52.41 -7.08 28.26
N GLU A 136 53.37 -7.03 27.33
CA GLU A 136 54.69 -7.64 27.51
C GLU A 136 55.44 -7.03 28.71
N GLY A 137 55.31 -5.72 28.93
CA GLY A 137 55.87 -5.06 30.11
C GLY A 137 55.20 -5.44 31.44
N LEU A 138 53.90 -5.75 31.43
CA LEU A 138 53.14 -6.16 32.61
C LEU A 138 53.26 -7.66 32.91
N ILE A 139 53.31 -8.51 31.88
CA ILE A 139 53.43 -9.97 32.01
C ILE A 139 54.89 -10.38 32.18
N GLY A 140 55.83 -9.72 31.50
CA GLY A 140 57.28 -9.92 31.69
C GLY A 140 57.82 -9.41 33.03
N GLY A 141 56.97 -8.80 33.85
CA GLY A 141 57.26 -8.35 35.22
C GLY A 141 56.74 -9.27 36.33
N LEU A 142 56.19 -10.45 36.01
CA LEU A 142 55.92 -11.48 37.02
C LEU A 142 57.17 -12.36 37.18
N PRO A 143 57.77 -12.44 38.40
CA PRO A 143 58.95 -13.28 38.67
C PRO A 143 58.67 -14.77 38.52
#